data_AF-A0A832V4U2-F1
#
_entry.id   AF-A0A832V4U2-F1
#
_cell.length_a   1.000
_cell.length_b   1.000
_cell.length_c   1.000
_cell.angle_alpha   90.00
_cell.angle_beta   90.00
_cell.angle_gamma   90.00
#
_symmetry.space_group_name_H-M   'P 1'
#
loop_
_entity.id
_entity.type
_entity.pdbx_description
1 polymer ?
#
loop_
_entity_poly.entity_id
_entity_poly.type
_entity_poly.pdbx_seq_one_letter_code
_entity_poly.pdbx_strand_id
1 'polypeptide(L)' 'QDMPKAYRINGAIYVTKRHVLMNEDSVFGKKASPLVMDGLHSIDIDTELDFLAAEAALKKIKGKKK' A
#
# COMPACT_ATOMS: atom_id res chain seq x y z
N GLN A 1 -22.02 -9.14 9.49
CA GLN A 1 -20.60 -8.70 9.44
C GLN A 1 -19.77 -9.78 8.74
N ASP A 2 -20.33 -10.38 7.69
CA ASP A 2 -19.99 -11.73 7.20
C ASP A 2 -19.49 -11.71 5.75
N MET A 3 -19.10 -10.54 5.25
CA MET A 3 -18.52 -10.43 3.93
C MET A 3 -17.04 -10.88 3.96
N PRO A 4 -16.54 -11.47 2.87
CA PRO A 4 -15.12 -11.74 2.70
C PRO A 4 -14.29 -10.47 2.89
N LYS A 5 -13.07 -10.63 3.42
CA LYS A 5 -12.15 -9.50 3.56
C LYS A 5 -11.86 -8.89 2.18
N ALA A 6 -12.09 -7.60 2.04
CA ALA A 6 -11.69 -6.83 0.88
C ALA A 6 -10.35 -6.14 1.13
N TYR A 7 -9.55 -6.02 0.08
CA TYR A 7 -8.24 -5.36 0.11
C TYR A 7 -8.19 -4.26 -0.96
N ARG A 8 -7.49 -3.16 -0.66
CA ARG A 8 -7.21 -2.06 -1.60
C ARG A 8 -5.71 -2.01 -1.86
N ILE A 9 -5.32 -1.75 -3.10
CA ILE A 9 -3.93 -1.46 -3.47
C ILE A 9 -3.62 -0.02 -3.03
N ASN A 10 -2.53 0.16 -2.29
CA ASN A 10 -2.11 1.43 -1.67
C ASN A 10 -0.91 2.09 -2.38
N GLY A 11 -0.61 1.69 -3.62
CA GLY A 11 0.49 2.29 -4.40
C GLY A 11 1.92 2.06 -3.90
N ALA A 12 2.13 1.55 -2.68
CA ALA A 12 3.42 1.60 -2.01
C ALA A 12 4.43 0.58 -2.55
N ILE A 13 4.00 -0.66 -2.81
CA ILE A 13 4.88 -1.75 -3.21
C ILE A 13 4.22 -2.61 -4.29
N TYR A 14 4.91 -2.77 -5.42
CA TYR A 14 4.58 -3.75 -6.46
C TYR A 14 5.78 -4.65 -6.69
N VAL A 15 5.59 -5.97 -6.54
CA VAL A 15 6.60 -6.98 -6.84
C VAL A 15 6.06 -7.89 -7.93
N THR A 16 6.70 -7.85 -9.10
CA THR A 16 6.29 -8.65 -10.27
C THR A 16 7.50 -9.27 -10.97
N LYS A 17 7.26 -10.37 -11.69
CA LYS A 17 8.31 -11.01 -12.49
C LYS A 17 8.57 -10.17 -13.74
N ARG A 18 9.84 -10.06 -14.14
CA ARG A 18 10.24 -9.29 -15.33
C ARG A 18 9.43 -9.61 -16.58
N HIS A 19 9.19 -10.89 -16.90
CA HIS A 19 8.45 -11.24 -18.13
C HIS A 19 6.98 -10.80 -18.09
N VAL A 20 6.35 -10.73 -16.92
CA VAL A 20 4.98 -10.24 -16.78
C VAL A 20 4.93 -8.77 -17.15
N LEU A 21 5.87 -7.97 -16.63
CA LEU A 21 5.97 -6.56 -16.96
C LEU A 21 6.35 -6.32 -18.42
N MET A 22 7.35 -7.04 -18.92
CA MET A 22 7.97 -6.71 -20.22
C MET A 22 7.30 -7.37 -21.42
N ASN A 23 6.65 -8.54 -21.24
CA ASN A 23 6.10 -9.32 -22.34
C ASN A 23 4.57 -9.41 -22.27
N GLU A 24 3.97 -9.29 -21.07
CA GLU A 24 2.52 -9.36 -20.88
C GLU A 24 1.88 -7.98 -20.65
N ASP A 25 2.68 -6.90 -20.65
CA ASP A 25 2.25 -5.52 -20.39
C ASP A 25 1.37 -5.39 -19.14
N SER A 26 1.77 -6.09 -18.07
CA SER A 26 1.00 -6.17 -16.82
C SER A 26 1.90 -6.08 -15.60
N VAL A 27 1.39 -5.47 -14.54
CA VAL A 27 2.02 -5.54 -13.21
C VAL A 27 1.50 -6.74 -12.39
N PHE A 28 0.39 -7.35 -12.81
CA PHE A 28 -0.23 -8.50 -12.15
C PHE A 28 -0.09 -9.77 -12.99
N GLY A 29 0.64 -10.75 -12.47
CA GLY A 29 0.72 -12.08 -13.07
C GLY A 29 -0.47 -12.95 -12.71
N LYS A 30 -0.58 -14.13 -13.34
CA LYS A 30 -1.64 -15.13 -13.09
C LYS A 30 -1.80 -15.54 -11.61
N LYS A 31 -0.74 -15.40 -10.81
CA LYS A 31 -0.76 -15.57 -9.36
C LYS A 31 -0.29 -14.27 -8.73
N ALA A 32 -1.15 -13.65 -7.94
CA ALA A 32 -0.87 -12.45 -7.16
C ALA A 32 -1.33 -12.66 -5.72
N SER A 33 -0.62 -12.06 -4.77
CA SER A 33 -0.96 -12.11 -3.35
C SER A 33 -0.71 -10.75 -2.73
N PRO A 34 -1.64 -10.24 -1.89
CA PRO A 34 -1.47 -8.94 -1.27
C PRO A 34 -0.43 -8.98 -0.15
N LEU A 35 0.42 -7.95 -0.08
CA LEU A 35 1.17 -7.63 1.13
C LEU A 35 0.29 -6.70 1.98
N VAL A 36 -0.25 -7.22 3.08
CA VAL A 36 -1.15 -6.44 3.93
C VAL A 36 -0.33 -5.45 4.77
N MET A 37 -0.60 -4.16 4.58
CA MET A 37 0.00 -3.05 5.33
C MET A 37 -1.04 -2.42 6.26
N ASP A 38 -0.59 -1.84 7.38
CA ASP A 38 -1.49 -1.07 8.24
C ASP A 38 -1.85 0.28 7.59
N GLY A 39 -2.91 0.90 8.09
CA GLY A 39 -3.42 2.16 7.53
C GLY A 39 -2.46 3.36 7.68
N LEU A 40 -1.59 3.37 8.71
CA LEU A 40 -0.66 4.48 8.92
C LEU A 40 0.51 4.44 7.92
N HIS A 41 0.88 3.26 7.45
CA HIS A 41 1.88 3.07 6.40
C HIS A 41 1.27 3.04 4.98
N SER A 42 -0.05 3.23 4.85
CA SER A 42 -0.78 3.14 3.57
C SER A 42 -1.41 4.48 3.13
N ILE A 43 -0.86 5.60 3.62
CA ILE A 43 -1.31 6.95 3.25
C ILE A 43 -0.71 7.31 1.90
N ASP A 44 -1.57 7.46 0.90
CA ASP A 44 -1.24 8.00 -0.43
C ASP A 44 -1.24 9.54 -0.34
N ILE A 45 -0.23 10.22 -0.89
CA ILE A 45 -0.09 11.69 -0.82
C ILE A 45 -0.44 12.29 -2.18
N ASP A 46 -1.68 12.76 -2.32
CA ASP A 46 -2.17 13.44 -3.53
C ASP A 46 -2.46 14.93 -3.27
N THR A 47 -2.77 15.27 -2.01
CA THR A 47 -3.15 16.62 -1.57
C THR A 47 -2.33 17.10 -0.38
N GLU A 48 -2.39 18.41 -0.11
CA GLU A 48 -1.77 19.00 1.09
C GLU A 48 -2.35 18.40 2.39
N LEU A 49 -3.63 18.06 2.41
CA LEU A 49 -4.27 17.42 3.56
C LEU A 49 -3.68 16.03 3.82
N ASP A 50 -3.39 15.26 2.78
CA ASP A 50 -2.77 13.94 2.91
C ASP A 50 -1.36 14.05 3.49
N PHE A 51 -0.62 15.08 3.09
CA PHE A 51 0.71 15.35 3.62
C PHE A 51 0.67 15.63 5.13
N LEU A 52 -0.26 16.50 5.58
CA LEU A 52 -0.46 16.78 7.01
C LEU A 52 -0.86 15.52 7.79
N ALA A 53 -1.72 14.68 7.21
CA ALA A 53 -2.11 13.40 7.80
C ALA A 53 -0.91 12.44 7.94
N ALA A 54 -0.06 12.35 6.91
CA ALA A 54 1.15 11.55 6.93
C ALA A 54 2.16 12.04 7.99
N GLU A 55 2.32 13.36 8.16
CA GLU A 55 3.17 13.92 9.22
C GLU A 55 2.67 13.53 10.63
N ALA A 56 1.37 13.62 10.87
CA ALA A 56 0.76 13.19 12.12
C ALA A 56 0.95 11.68 12.36
N ALA A 57 0.78 10.86 11.31
CA ALA A 57 1.03 9.43 11.37
C ALA A 57 2.48 9.10 11.74
N LEU A 58 3.45 9.78 11.12
CA LEU A 58 4.87 9.62 11.43
C LEU A 58 5.21 9.98 12.88
N LYS A 59 4.67 11.08 13.41
CA LYS A 59 4.84 11.47 14.82
C LYS A 59 4.31 10.37 15.76
N LYS A 60 3.14 9.80 15.45
CA LYS A 60 2.54 8.70 16.22
C LYS A 60 3.39 7.43 16.18
N ILE A 61 3.94 7.07 15.02
CA ILE A 61 4.82 5.90 14.85
C ILE A 61 6.12 6.08 15.66
N LYS A 62 6.75 7.26 15.58
CA LYS A 62 7.98 7.56 16.34
C LYS A 62 7.74 7.62 17.85
N GLY A 63 6.61 8.18 18.29
CA GLY A 63 6.25 8.26 19.71
C GLY A 63 5.99 6.90 20.39
N LYS A 64 5.67 5.86 19.60
CA LYS A 64 5.53 4.48 20.09
C LYS A 64 6.86 3.74 20.28
N LYS A 65 8.00 4.33 19.92
CA LYS A 65 9.34 3.73 20.13
C LYS A 65 9.93 4.00 21.52
N LYS A 66 9.11 4.25 22.53
CA LYS A 66 9.52 4.31 23.94
C LYS A 66 9.02 3.09 24.69
#